data_AF-A0AAX6G4J3-F1
#
_entry.id   AF-A0AAX6G4J3-F1
#
_cell.length_a   1.000
_cell.length_b   1.000
_cell.length_c   1.000
_cell.angle_alpha   90.00
_cell.angle_beta   90.00
_cell.angle_gamma   90.00
#
_symmetry.space_group_name_H-M   'P 1'
#
loop_
_entity.id
_entity.type
_entity.pdbx_description
1 polymer ?
#
loop_
_entity_poly.entity_id
_entity_poly.type
_entity_poly.pdbx_seq_one_letter_code
_entity_poly.pdbx_strand_id
1 'polypeptide(L)' 'MAPRSMAKDLSGTIKEILGTCVSVGCTVDGKDPKDLQTEISEGDVEAPLE' A
#
# COMPACT_ATOMS: atom_id res chain seq x y z
N MET A 1 10.95 -19.53 8.25
CA MET A 1 10.43 -18.88 7.02
C MET A 1 10.76 -17.40 7.14
N ALA A 2 11.38 -16.79 6.13
CA ALA A 2 11.63 -15.34 6.16
C ALA A 2 10.29 -14.58 6.15
N PRO A 3 10.22 -13.40 6.78
CA PRO A 3 9.02 -12.56 6.71
C PRO A 3 8.73 -12.21 5.24
N ARG A 4 7.43 -12.16 4.90
CA ARG A 4 6.97 -11.89 3.52
C ARG A 4 7.17 -10.45 3.09
N SER A 5 7.21 -9.53 4.06
CA SER A 5 7.37 -8.10 3.89
C SER A 5 8.54 -7.62 4.76
N MET A 6 9.24 -6.60 4.29
CA MET A 6 10.34 -5.95 5.02
C MET A 6 9.89 -4.67 5.74
N ALA A 7 8.59 -4.36 5.69
CA ALA A 7 8.03 -3.19 6.35
C ALA A 7 7.99 -3.35 7.88
N LYS A 8 8.21 -2.24 8.60
CA LYS A 8 8.08 -2.19 10.06
C LYS A 8 6.62 -2.26 10.53
N ASP A 9 5.73 -1.67 9.73
CA ASP A 9 4.32 -1.49 10.04
C ASP A 9 3.45 -2.06 8.90
N LEU A 10 2.21 -2.44 9.20
CA LEU A 10 1.26 -2.97 8.21
C LEU A 10 0.99 -1.95 7.09
N SER A 11 0.96 -0.65 7.42
CA SER A 11 0.87 0.43 6.43
C SER A 11 2.00 0.39 5.40
N GLY A 12 3.21 0.00 5.80
CA GLY A 12 4.33 -0.18 4.86
C GLY A 12 4.15 -1.40 3.97
N THR A 13 3.59 -2.49 4.49
CA THR A 13 3.27 -3.68 3.69
C THR A 13 2.19 -3.38 2.65
N ILE A 14 1.16 -2.60 3.03
CA ILE A 14 0.12 -2.15 2.09
C ILE A 14 0.73 -1.29 0.99
N LYS A 15 1.65 -0.38 1.32
CA LYS A 15 2.37 0.43 0.32
C LYS A 15 3.23 -0.42 -0.63
N GLU A 16 3.88 -1.48 -0.15
CA GLU A 16 4.63 -2.42 -1.03
C GLU A 16 3.71 -3.11 -2.05
N ILE A 17 2.52 -3.54 -1.61
CA ILE A 17 1.52 -4.16 -2.50
C ILE A 17 1.04 -3.13 -3.53
N LEU A 18 0.68 -1.93 -3.10
CA LEU A 18 0.25 -0.85 -3.99
C LEU A 18 1.34 -0.44 -4.98
N GLY A 19 2.61 -0.40 -4.56
CA GLY A 19 3.75 -0.16 -5.44
C GLY A 19 3.89 -1.21 -6.54
N THR A 20 3.51 -2.47 -6.25
CA THR A 20 3.45 -3.51 -7.27
C THR A 20 2.31 -3.25 -8.26
N CYS A 21 1.12 -2.82 -7.80
CA CYS A 21 0.00 -2.45 -8.66
C CYS A 21 0.35 -1.31 -9.64
N VAL A 22 1.17 -0.34 -9.20
CA VAL A 22 1.72 0.71 -10.08
C VAL A 22 2.54 0.10 -11.22
N SER A 23 3.40 -0.88 -10.91
CA SER A 23 4.26 -1.53 -11.91
C SER A 23 3.46 -2.42 -12.87
N VAL A 24 2.36 -3.00 -12.39
CA VAL A 24 1.41 -3.78 -13.19
C VAL A 24 0.55 -2.87 -14.08
N GLY A 25 0.35 -1.61 -13.70
CA GLY A 25 -0.49 -0.66 -14.42
C GLY A 25 -1.99 -0.91 -14.21
N CYS A 26 -2.39 -1.42 -13.05
CA CYS A 26 -3.78 -1.61 -12.69
C CYS A 26 -4.28 -0.51 -11.74
N THR A 27 -5.59 -0.30 -11.73
CA THR A 27 -6.26 0.56 -10.75
C THR A 27 -6.69 -0.27 -9.53
N VAL A 28 -6.75 0.39 -8.37
CA VAL A 28 -7.24 -0.20 -7.11
C VAL A 28 -8.40 0.67 -6.64
N ASP A 29 -9.58 0.08 -6.45
CA ASP A 29 -10.83 0.81 -6.16
C ASP A 29 -11.11 1.99 -7.12
N GLY A 30 -10.71 1.85 -8.38
CA GLY A 30 -10.88 2.89 -9.41
C GLY A 30 -9.95 4.10 -9.27
N LYS A 31 -9.01 4.10 -8.32
CA LYS A 31 -7.98 5.13 -8.14
C LYS A 31 -6.62 4.66 -8.66
N ASP A 32 -5.72 5.62 -8.91
CA ASP A 32 -4.31 5.32 -9.16
C ASP A 32 -3.66 4.83 -7.86
N PRO A 33 -2.93 3.70 -7.89
CA PRO A 33 -2.30 3.16 -6.69
C PRO A 33 -1.20 4.07 -6.09
N LYS A 34 -0.67 5.07 -6.82
CA LYS A 34 0.20 6.11 -6.23
C LYS A 34 -0.56 7.12 -5.38
N ASP A 35 -1.77 7.49 -5.80
CA ASP A 35 -2.61 8.42 -5.03
C ASP A 35 -2.99 7.76 -3.70
N LEU A 36 -3.42 6.49 -3.74
CA LEU A 36 -3.70 5.70 -2.54
C LEU A 36 -2.49 5.57 -1.59
N GLN A 37 -1.27 5.39 -2.13
CA GLN A 37 -0.06 5.37 -1.30
C GLN A 37 0.18 6.69 -0.57
N THR A 38 -0.19 7.80 -1.20
CA THR A 38 -0.10 9.16 -0.63
C THR A 38 -1.16 9.34 0.44
N GLU A 39 -2.42 9.01 0.16
CA GLU A 39 -3.53 9.06 1.13
C GLU A 39 -3.21 8.21 2.38
N ILE A 40 -2.61 7.03 2.24
CA ILE A 40 -2.17 6.19 3.39
C ILE A 40 -1.00 6.83 4.15
N SER A 41 -0.15 7.60 3.48
CA SER A 41 0.97 8.30 4.13
C SER A 41 0.51 9.55 4.88
N GLU A 42 -0.52 10.23 4.37
CA GLU A 42 -1.15 11.39 5.00
C GLU A 42 -2.14 11.00 6.11
N GLY A 43 -2.56 9.72 6.14
CA GLY A 43 -3.48 9.18 7.13
C GLY A 43 -4.96 9.33 6.75
N ASP A 44 -5.24 9.72 5.50
CA ASP A 44 -6.59 9.86 4.95
C ASP A 44 -7.25 8.50 4.67
N VAL A 45 -6.44 7.45 4.49
CA VAL A 45 -6.90 6.06 4.39
C VAL A 45 -6.45 5.31 5.63
N GLU A 46 -7.41 4.86 6.44
CA GLU A 46 -7.14 3.99 7.59
C GLU A 46 -6.62 2.63 7.10
N ALA A 47 -5.32 2.41 7.32
CA ALA A 47 -4.76 1.07 7.26
C ALA A 47 -5.27 0.30 8.49
N PRO A 48 -5.84 -0.91 8.33
CA PRO A 48 -6.18 -1.78 9.45
C PRO A 48 -4.96 -1.91 10.37
N LEU A 49 -5.17 -1.84 11.69
CA LEU A 49 -4.09 -1.87 12.68
C LEU A 49 -3.68 -3.30 13.11
N GLU A 50 -4.25 -4.34 12.48
CA GLU A 50 -4.02 -5.74 12.85
C GLU A 50 -3.72 -6.63 11.64
#